data_AF-A0A945I108-F1
#
_entry.id   AF-A0A945I108-F1
#
_cell.length_a   1.000
_cell.length_b   1.000
_cell.length_c   1.000
_cell.angle_alpha   90.00
_cell.angle_beta   90.00
_cell.angle_gamma   90.00
#
_symmetry.space_group_name_H-M   'P 1'
#
loop_
_entity.id
_entity.type
_entity.pdbx_description
1 polymer ?
#
loop_
_entity_poly.entity_id
_entity_poly.type
_entity_poly.pdbx_seq_one_letter_code
_entity_poly.pdbx_strand_id
1 'polypeptide(L)'
;MSQDRVYINQCSLREKTFDNGGSLINAAFKVSELQEHVDENGWVNIVIAKRREVSEKGATHYAYKSEYQRQNSPQPSAQDPQMSPVPSQQEPTPNPIEDDDLPF
;
A
#
# COMPACT_ATOMS: atom_id res chain seq x y z
N MET A 1 -6.14 -19.23 16.19
CA MET A 1 -4.94 -18.72 16.89
C MET A 1 -5.22 -17.29 17.29
N SER A 2 -5.38 -17.02 18.57
CA SER A 2 -5.54 -15.67 19.09
C SER A 2 -4.22 -14.94 18.86
N GLN A 3 -4.15 -14.00 17.93
CA GLN A 3 -2.96 -13.16 17.79
C GLN A 3 -2.82 -12.32 19.05
N ASP A 4 -1.76 -12.57 19.82
CA ASP A 4 -1.37 -11.75 20.97
C ASP A 4 -0.95 -10.37 20.45
N ARG A 5 -1.91 -9.45 20.40
CA ARG A 5 -1.67 -8.08 19.97
C ARG A 5 -0.98 -7.33 21.11
N VAL A 6 0.19 -6.76 20.81
CA VAL A 6 0.88 -5.88 21.74
C VAL A 6 0.22 -4.51 21.68
N TYR A 7 -0.53 -4.15 22.72
CA TYR A 7 -1.23 -2.86 22.80
C TYR A 7 -0.30 -1.74 23.28
N ILE A 8 -0.47 -0.55 22.70
CA ILE A 8 0.24 0.65 23.16
C ILE A 8 -0.65 1.35 24.20
N ASN A 9 -0.32 1.18 25.47
CA ASN A 9 -1.17 1.63 26.57
C ASN A 9 -1.03 3.14 26.82
N GLN A 10 0.18 3.68 26.66
CA GLN A 10 0.50 5.10 26.88
C GLN A 10 0.30 5.94 25.61
N CYS A 11 -0.89 5.88 25.03
CA CYS A 11 -1.28 6.70 23.88
C CYS A 11 -2.60 7.46 24.12
N SER A 12 -2.72 8.62 23.48
CA SER A 12 -3.95 9.40 23.43
C SER A 12 -4.35 9.55 21.96
N LEU A 13 -5.47 8.93 21.61
CA LEU A 13 -6.00 8.93 20.25
C LEU A 13 -7.40 9.52 20.26
N ARG A 14 -7.56 10.69 19.64
CA ARG A 14 -8.85 11.39 19.57
C ARG A 14 -9.17 11.73 18.13
N GLU A 15 -10.25 11.14 17.63
CA GLU A 15 -10.81 11.44 16.32
C GLU A 15 -11.68 12.71 16.40
N LYS A 16 -11.52 13.56 15.40
CA LYS A 16 -12.40 14.67 15.08
C LYS A 16 -12.94 14.44 13.68
N THR A 17 -14.25 14.21 13.59
CA THR A 17 -14.98 14.16 12.33
C THR A 17 -15.42 15.56 11.92
N PHE A 18 -15.42 15.83 10.64
CA PHE A 18 -15.85 17.08 10.03
C PHE A 18 -17.12 16.85 9.20
N ASP A 19 -17.93 17.88 9.04
CA ASP A 19 -19.23 17.79 8.35
C ASP A 19 -19.10 17.45 6.85
N ASN A 20 -17.90 17.62 6.28
CA ASN A 20 -17.56 17.26 4.90
C ASN A 20 -17.25 15.76 4.72
N GLY A 21 -17.43 14.93 5.75
CA GLY A 21 -17.12 13.50 5.72
C GLY A 21 -15.65 13.17 5.95
N GLY A 22 -14.79 14.17 6.19
CA GLY A 22 -13.40 13.96 6.59
C GLY A 22 -13.27 13.60 8.07
N SER A 23 -12.27 12.80 8.40
CA SER A 23 -11.90 12.48 9.79
C SER A 23 -10.42 12.72 10.00
N LEU A 24 -10.07 13.43 11.07
CA LEU A 24 -8.68 13.56 11.53
C LEU A 24 -8.54 12.86 12.87
N ILE A 25 -7.42 12.15 13.06
CA ILE A 25 -7.08 11.56 14.35
C ILE A 25 -5.89 12.33 14.90
N ASN A 26 -6.07 12.95 16.06
CA ASN A 26 -4.97 13.45 16.86
C ASN A 26 -4.38 12.27 17.65
N ALA A 27 -3.13 11.95 17.39
CA ALA A 27 -2.41 10.83 17.98
C ALA A 27 -1.19 11.34 18.75
N ALA A 28 -1.17 11.10 20.05
CA ALA A 28 -0.02 11.36 20.92
C ALA A 28 0.45 10.05 21.54
N PHE A 29 1.76 9.81 21.45
CA PHE A 29 2.41 8.63 22.01
C PHE A 29 3.49 9.06 23.00
N LYS A 30 3.56 8.38 24.14
CA LYS A 30 4.68 8.58 25.06
C LYS A 30 5.93 7.99 24.43
N VAL A 31 6.97 8.82 24.28
CA VAL A 31 8.21 8.43 23.58
C VAL A 31 8.87 7.20 24.22
N SER A 32 8.85 7.08 25.55
CA SER A 32 9.41 5.92 26.26
C SER A 32 8.73 4.61 25.88
N GLU A 33 7.41 4.58 25.85
CA GLU A 33 6.64 3.41 25.42
C GLU A 33 6.89 3.10 23.93
N LEU A 34 6.96 4.15 23.11
CA LEU A 34 7.13 4.00 21.67
C LEU A 34 8.49 3.37 21.34
N GLN A 35 9.53 3.69 22.11
CA GLN A 35 10.88 3.11 21.98
C GLN A 35 10.90 1.61 22.22
N GLU A 36 10.07 1.07 23.12
CA GLU A 36 9.97 -0.38 23.37
C GLU A 36 9.39 -1.14 22.18
N HIS A 37 8.74 -0.44 21.25
CA HIS A 37 8.12 -1.01 20.06
C HIS A 37 8.83 -0.64 18.76
N VAL A 38 10.02 -0.02 18.86
CA VAL A 38 10.90 0.27 17.73
C VAL A 38 11.43 -1.04 17.16
N ASP A 39 11.31 -1.17 15.84
CA ASP A 39 11.91 -2.25 15.06
C ASP A 39 13.42 -2.02 14.89
N GLU A 40 14.16 -3.04 14.44
CA GLU A 40 15.62 -2.98 14.24
C GLU A 40 16.05 -1.84 13.31
N ASN A 41 15.15 -1.41 12.41
CA ASN A 41 15.35 -0.31 11.47
C ASN A 41 15.01 1.08 12.03
N GLY A 42 14.66 1.20 13.31
CA GLY A 42 14.29 2.47 13.95
C GLY A 42 12.84 2.93 13.71
N TRP A 43 12.01 2.07 13.10
CA TRP A 43 10.61 2.39 12.76
C TRP A 43 9.64 1.78 13.75
N VAL A 44 8.49 2.43 13.95
CA VAL A 44 7.42 1.94 14.81
C VAL A 44 6.16 1.77 13.97
N ASN A 45 5.80 0.52 13.69
CA ASN A 45 4.62 0.19 12.90
C ASN A 45 3.43 -0.11 13.83
N ILE A 46 2.38 0.71 13.72
CA ILE A 46 1.22 0.67 14.62
C ILE A 46 -0.08 0.71 13.82
N VAL A 47 -1.08 0.00 14.32
CA VAL A 47 -2.44 0.05 13.80
C VAL A 47 -3.29 0.86 14.77
N ILE A 48 -3.97 1.89 14.26
CA ILE A 48 -4.94 2.69 15.00
C ILE A 48 -6.34 2.22 14.61
N ALA A 49 -7.09 1.68 15.57
CA ALA A 49 -8.43 1.14 15.35
C ALA A 49 -9.48 1.91 16.16
N LYS A 50 -10.66 2.12 15.57
CA LYS A 50 -11.78 2.80 16.21
C LYS A 50 -12.36 1.95 17.32
N ARG A 51 -12.57 2.54 18.49
CA ARG A 51 -13.27 1.88 19.60
C ARG A 51 -14.76 1.85 19.32
N ARG A 52 -15.43 0.80 19.82
CA ARG A 52 -16.89 0.75 19.87
C ARG A 52 -17.44 1.80 20.85
N GLU A 53 -16.74 1.97 21.97
CA GLU A 53 -17.10 2.92 23.02
C GLU A 53 -15.93 3.85 23.29
N VAL A 54 -16.22 5.15 23.46
CA VAL A 54 -15.21 6.10 23.88
C VAL A 54 -14.74 5.75 25.29
N SER A 55 -13.42 5.79 25.51
CA SER A 55 -12.88 5.58 26.85
C SER A 55 -13.32 6.70 27.80
N GLU A 56 -13.32 6.43 29.11
CA GLU A 56 -13.58 7.41 30.17
C GLU A 56 -12.74 8.71 30.02
N LYS A 57 -11.54 8.60 29.42
CA LYS A 57 -10.65 9.74 29.15
C LYS A 57 -10.91 10.44 27.82
N GLY A 58 -11.98 10.06 27.10
CA GLY A 58 -12.37 10.62 25.80
C GLY A 58 -11.57 10.09 24.60
N ALA A 59 -10.78 9.02 24.77
CA ALA A 59 -10.03 8.41 23.69
C ALA A 59 -10.96 7.56 22.81
N THR A 60 -11.05 7.90 21.52
CA THR A 60 -11.97 7.28 20.55
C THR A 60 -11.35 6.11 19.79
N HIS A 61 -10.02 6.00 19.79
CA HIS A 61 -9.28 4.93 19.14
C HIS A 61 -8.33 4.25 20.13
N TYR A 62 -7.84 3.08 19.75
CA TYR A 62 -6.77 2.36 20.41
C TYR A 62 -5.69 2.00 19.40
N ALA A 63 -4.44 1.88 19.87
CA ALA A 63 -3.31 1.47 19.04
C ALA A 63 -2.73 0.14 19.51
N TYR A 64 -2.28 -0.67 18.56
CA TYR A 64 -1.52 -1.88 18.81
C TYR A 64 -0.41 -2.03 17.76
N LYS A 65 0.65 -2.76 18.11
CA LYS A 65 1.77 -3.04 17.21
C LYS A 65 1.27 -3.81 15.99
N SER A 66 1.64 -3.34 14.81
CA SER A 66 1.35 -4.05 13.58
C SER A 66 2.31 -5.23 13.41
N GLU A 67 1.79 -6.41 13.08
CA GLU A 67 2.60 -7.55 12.60
C GLU A 67 2.97 -7.41 11.12
N TYR A 68 2.50 -6.36 10.44
CA TYR A 68 2.78 -6.15 9.03
C TYR A 68 4.27 -5.83 8.82
N GLN A 69 5.00 -6.83 8.32
CA GLN A 69 6.31 -6.63 7.72
C GLN A 69 6.09 -6.32 6.24
N ARG A 70 6.66 -5.22 5.73
CA ARG A 70 6.72 -5.04 4.28
C ARG A 70 7.52 -6.22 3.73
N GLN A 71 6.92 -6.97 2.81
CA GLN A 71 7.68 -7.94 2.02
C GLN A 71 8.68 -7.15 1.17
N ASN A 72 9.92 -7.05 1.63
CA ASN A 72 11.05 -6.55 0.85
C ASN A 72 11.54 -7.65 -0.11
N SER A 73 10.60 -8.36 -0.74
CA SER A 73 10.87 -9.26 -1.85
C SER A 73 10.43 -8.50 -3.09
N PRO A 74 11.33 -8.14 -4.03
CA PRO A 74 10.87 -7.82 -5.37
C PRO A 74 10.09 -9.05 -5.85
N GLN A 75 8.77 -8.92 -5.92
CA GLN A 75 7.95 -9.91 -6.59
C GLN A 75 8.52 -9.96 -8.01
N PRO A 76 9.13 -11.08 -8.47
CA PRO A 76 9.49 -11.18 -9.87
C PRO A 76 8.18 -11.02 -10.62
N SER A 77 8.05 -9.90 -11.34
CA SER A 77 7.04 -9.73 -12.36
C SER A 77 7.13 -10.98 -13.22
N ALA A 78 6.09 -11.82 -13.15
CA ALA A 78 5.96 -13.01 -13.96
C ALA A 78 6.24 -12.58 -15.40
N GLN A 79 7.34 -13.08 -15.92
CA GLN A 79 7.83 -12.80 -17.26
C GLN A 79 6.70 -13.11 -18.25
N ASP A 80 6.44 -12.16 -19.14
CA ASP A 80 5.75 -12.40 -20.41
C ASP A 80 6.20 -13.74 -21.00
N PRO A 81 5.29 -14.67 -21.31
CA PRO A 81 5.64 -15.84 -22.10
C PRO A 81 6.13 -15.36 -23.47
N GLN A 82 7.43 -15.53 -23.68
CA GLN A 82 8.10 -15.60 -24.98
C GLN A 82 7.18 -16.24 -26.03
N MET A 83 6.68 -15.44 -26.97
CA MET A 83 6.35 -15.96 -28.28
C MET A 83 7.63 -16.04 -29.10
N SER A 84 7.96 -17.28 -29.47
CA SER A 84 9.12 -17.71 -30.25
C SER A 84 9.29 -16.93 -31.57
N PRO A 85 10.53 -16.79 -32.08
CA PRO A 85 10.76 -16.25 -33.41
C PRO A 85 10.37 -17.28 -34.47
N VAL A 86 9.47 -16.91 -35.38
CA VAL A 86 9.20 -17.70 -36.60
C VAL A 86 10.15 -17.22 -37.70
N PRO A 87 10.99 -18.09 -38.30
CA PRO A 87 11.76 -17.73 -39.48
C PRO A 87 10.94 -18.06 -40.73
N SER A 88 10.77 -17.13 -41.67
CA SER A 88 10.29 -17.44 -43.02
C SER A 88 10.83 -16.42 -44.02
N GLN A 89 11.33 -16.97 -45.12
CA GLN A 89 12.26 -16.39 -46.08
C GLN A 89 11.58 -15.45 -47.09
N GLN A 90 12.37 -14.52 -47.65
CA GLN A 90 12.10 -13.76 -48.89
C GLN A 90 11.97 -14.75 -50.08
N GLU A 91 11.09 -14.56 -51.07
CA GLU A 91 11.20 -13.75 -52.31
C GLU A 91 9.94 -14.05 -53.19
N PRO A 92 9.70 -13.44 -54.39
CA PRO A 92 9.91 -12.07 -54.89
C PRO A 92 8.59 -11.43 -55.47
N THR A 93 8.69 -10.18 -55.96
CA THR A 93 7.66 -9.27 -56.52
C THR A 93 6.77 -9.80 -57.66
N PRO A 94 5.67 -9.10 -58.00
CA PRO A 94 5.75 -8.24 -59.20
C PRO A 94 5.06 -6.86 -59.11
N ASN A 95 5.83 -5.86 -59.53
CA ASN A 95 5.54 -4.62 -60.28
C ASN A 95 4.63 -3.48 -59.76
N PRO A 96 4.97 -2.22 -60.16
CA PRO A 96 4.47 -0.98 -59.58
C PRO A 96 3.19 -0.50 -60.26
N ILE A 97 2.29 0.16 -59.53
CA ILE A 97 1.19 0.94 -60.10
C ILE A 97 1.47 2.41 -59.79
N GLU A 98 1.43 3.20 -60.86
CA GLU A 98 1.88 4.58 -60.99
C GLU A 98 0.92 5.59 -60.32
N ASP A 99 1.51 6.74 -59.98
CA ASP A 99 1.02 7.84 -59.15
C ASP A 99 0.01 8.76 -59.88
N ASP A 100 -1.03 8.23 -60.55
CA ASP A 100 -1.86 9.04 -61.47
C ASP A 100 -3.38 8.69 -61.52
N ASP A 101 -3.98 8.26 -60.40
CA ASP A 101 -5.44 7.96 -60.39
C ASP A 101 -6.16 8.29 -59.05
N LEU A 102 -5.84 9.45 -58.46
CA LEU A 102 -6.64 10.05 -57.39
C LEU A 102 -7.49 11.19 -57.97
N PRO A 103 -8.83 11.06 -58.08
CA PRO A 103 -9.68 12.18 -58.46
C PRO A 103 -9.70 13.22 -57.33
N PHE A 104 -9.59 14.51 -57.70
CA PHE A 104 -9.85 15.67 -56.83
C PHE A 104 -11.27 15.67 -56.26
#